data_AF-K9KBG1-F1
#
_entry.id   AF-K9KBG1-F1
#
_cell.length_a   1.000
_cell.length_b   1.000
_cell.length_c   1.000
_cell.angle_alpha   90.00
_cell.angle_beta   90.00
_cell.angle_gamma   90.00
#
_symmetry.space_group_name_H-M   'P 1'
#
loop_
_entity.id
_entity.type
_entity.pdbx_description
1 polymer ?
#
loop_
_entity_poly.entity_id
_entity_poly.type
_entity_poly.pdbx_seq_one_letter_code
_entity_poly.pdbx_strand_id
1 'polypeptide(L)'
;DEDHQDLSRQLEAVENSIPSVGLVEESEDRLIDRITLYQHLKSSLNEYQPKLYQVLDDGKRLLISVSCSDLESQLNQLGEHWLHNTNKVSKELHRLETILKHWTRYQSESADLIHWLQSAKDTLEFWTQQSVTVPQELEMVRDHLNAFLEFSKEVDAKSSLKSSVLSTGNQLLRLKKVDTAALRSELSHIDGQWTDLLTNIPAVQEKLHQLQMDKLPSRHAISEVMTWISLMENVIQKDEENIKNSIGYQAIHEYLQKYKGFKIDINCKQLTVDFVNQSVLQISSQDVESKRSDKTDFAEQLGAMNKSWQILQGLVTEKIQLLEGLLESWSEYENNVQCLKTWFETQEKRLKQQHRIGDQTSVQNALKDCQDLEDL
;
A
#
# COMPACT_ATOMS: atom_id res chain seq x y z
N ASP A 1 17.39 -49.69 21.49
CA ASP A 1 16.16 -49.01 21.91
C ASP A 1 15.28 -48.82 20.68
N GLU A 2 14.04 -49.30 20.72
CA GLU A 2 13.13 -49.38 19.55
C GLU A 2 12.56 -48.00 19.19
N ASP A 3 12.31 -47.17 20.20
CA ASP A 3 11.73 -45.83 20.03
C ASP A 3 12.69 -44.83 19.41
N HIS A 4 13.98 -44.89 19.77
CA HIS A 4 15.01 -44.10 19.10
C HIS A 4 15.15 -44.49 17.62
N GLN A 5 15.14 -45.79 17.30
CA GLN A 5 15.24 -46.26 15.91
C GLN A 5 14.03 -45.82 15.08
N ASP A 6 12.85 -45.83 15.67
CA ASP A 6 11.62 -45.35 15.02
C ASP A 6 11.70 -43.85 14.72
N LEU A 7 12.11 -43.03 15.68
CA LEU A 7 12.33 -41.58 15.46
C LEU A 7 13.38 -41.29 14.38
N SER A 8 14.49 -42.05 14.34
CA SER A 8 15.50 -41.92 13.29
C SER A 8 14.94 -42.26 11.90
N ARG A 9 14.14 -43.33 11.78
CA ARG A 9 13.49 -43.70 10.50
C ARG A 9 12.52 -42.63 10.02
N GLN A 10 11.76 -42.01 10.94
CA GLN A 10 10.84 -40.93 10.58
C GLN A 10 11.58 -39.67 10.11
N LEU A 11 12.69 -39.31 10.77
CA LEU A 11 13.54 -38.21 10.31
C LEU A 11 14.08 -38.47 8.90
N GLU A 12 14.60 -39.67 8.64
CA GLU A 12 15.06 -40.07 7.32
C GLU A 12 13.93 -40.02 6.28
N ALA A 13 12.71 -40.45 6.63
CA ALA A 13 11.56 -40.38 5.74
C ALA A 13 11.19 -38.92 5.38
N VAL A 14 11.22 -38.02 6.36
CA VAL A 14 10.99 -36.58 6.14
C VAL A 14 12.09 -36.00 5.26
N GLU A 15 13.36 -36.28 5.54
CA GLU A 15 14.51 -35.81 4.76
C GLU A 15 14.46 -36.25 3.31
N ASN A 16 14.17 -37.53 3.07
CA ASN A 16 14.06 -38.09 1.73
C ASN A 16 12.88 -37.50 0.95
N SER A 17 11.86 -37.02 1.66
CA SER A 17 10.69 -36.36 1.07
C SER A 17 10.90 -34.87 0.81
N ILE A 18 11.92 -34.24 1.42
CA ILE A 18 12.29 -32.85 1.13
C ILE A 18 12.94 -32.81 -0.26
N PRO A 19 12.38 -32.05 -1.22
CA PRO A 19 12.95 -31.99 -2.55
C PRO A 19 14.38 -31.41 -2.54
N SER A 20 15.32 -32.13 -3.15
CA SER A 20 16.72 -31.71 -3.26
C SER A 20 16.94 -30.54 -4.22
N VAL A 21 15.99 -30.33 -5.14
CA VAL A 21 15.98 -29.22 -6.10
C VAL A 21 14.78 -28.31 -5.83
N GLY A 22 15.01 -27.00 -5.96
CA GLY A 22 13.96 -26.00 -5.93
C GLY A 22 12.93 -26.20 -7.05
N LEU A 23 11.84 -25.44 -7.00
CA LEU A 23 10.92 -25.38 -8.12
C LEU A 23 11.64 -24.78 -9.33
N VAL A 24 11.40 -25.35 -10.51
CA VAL A 24 11.85 -24.78 -11.79
C VAL A 24 11.07 -23.49 -12.07
N GLU A 25 9.78 -23.49 -11.74
CA GLU A 25 8.87 -22.37 -11.85
C GLU A 25 8.01 -22.25 -10.58
N GLU A 26 7.87 -21.03 -10.07
CA GLU A 26 7.03 -20.71 -8.91
C GLU A 26 5.65 -20.18 -9.39
N SER A 27 4.96 -20.95 -10.23
CA SER A 27 3.57 -20.69 -10.62
C SER A 27 2.60 -21.07 -9.50
N GLU A 28 1.37 -20.55 -9.55
CA GLU A 28 0.37 -20.74 -8.50
C GLU A 28 0.13 -22.22 -8.16
N ASP A 29 -0.18 -23.05 -9.17
CA ASP A 29 -0.41 -24.49 -8.99
C ASP A 29 0.81 -25.20 -8.37
N ARG A 30 2.02 -24.86 -8.84
CA ARG A 30 3.26 -25.45 -8.34
C ARG A 30 3.56 -25.06 -6.90
N LEU A 31 3.22 -23.82 -6.52
CA LEU A 31 3.33 -23.34 -5.15
C LEU A 31 2.33 -24.09 -4.26
N ILE A 32 1.08 -24.26 -4.69
CA ILE A 32 0.05 -25.00 -3.95
C ILE A 32 0.46 -26.45 -3.71
N ASP A 33 0.91 -27.16 -4.77
CA ASP A 33 1.41 -28.53 -4.66
C ASP A 33 2.57 -28.62 -3.65
N ARG A 34 3.52 -27.67 -3.72
CA ARG A 34 4.68 -27.67 -2.84
C ARG A 34 4.31 -27.33 -1.40
N ILE A 35 3.42 -26.37 -1.18
CA ILE A 35 2.88 -26.03 0.13
C ILE A 35 2.21 -27.25 0.76
N THR A 36 1.38 -27.96 0.00
CA THR A 36 0.69 -29.19 0.47
C THR A 36 1.69 -30.24 0.95
N LEU A 37 2.78 -30.46 0.19
CA LEU A 37 3.87 -31.35 0.61
C LEU A 37 4.52 -30.90 1.91
N TYR A 38 4.90 -29.62 2.04
CA TYR A 38 5.54 -29.12 3.25
C TYR A 38 4.59 -29.08 4.47
N GLN A 39 3.29 -28.88 4.27
CA GLN A 39 2.27 -29.01 5.30
C GLN A 39 2.16 -30.45 5.81
N HIS A 40 2.22 -31.43 4.91
CA HIS A 40 2.26 -32.85 5.28
C HIS A 40 3.53 -33.19 6.09
N LEU A 41 4.71 -32.73 5.64
CA LEU A 41 5.97 -32.94 6.37
C LEU A 41 5.95 -32.31 7.77
N LYS A 42 5.43 -31.09 7.88
CA LYS A 42 5.26 -30.40 9.17
C LYS A 42 4.31 -31.15 10.09
N SER A 43 3.22 -31.68 9.55
CA SER A 43 2.24 -32.46 10.32
C SER A 43 2.83 -33.76 10.83
N SER A 44 3.59 -34.47 10.00
CA SER A 44 4.33 -35.68 10.39
C SER A 44 5.31 -35.38 11.53
N LEU A 45 6.17 -34.35 11.40
CA LEU A 45 7.07 -33.95 12.50
C LEU A 45 6.30 -33.59 13.78
N ASN A 46 5.18 -32.88 13.68
CA ASN A 46 4.38 -32.54 14.86
C ASN A 46 3.76 -33.78 15.54
N GLU A 47 3.39 -34.80 14.79
CA GLU A 47 2.81 -36.05 15.30
C GLU A 47 3.81 -36.83 16.17
N TYR A 48 5.08 -36.88 15.77
CA TYR A 48 6.14 -37.58 16.49
C TYR A 48 6.86 -36.71 17.55
N GLN A 49 6.57 -35.40 17.60
CA GLN A 49 7.12 -34.47 18.58
C GLN A 49 6.98 -34.95 20.04
N PRO A 50 5.83 -35.51 20.50
CA PRO A 50 5.71 -36.01 21.87
C PRO A 50 6.63 -37.19 22.16
N LYS A 51 6.78 -38.11 21.18
CA LYS A 51 7.66 -39.28 21.30
C LYS A 51 9.13 -38.86 21.39
N LEU A 52 9.54 -37.86 20.61
CA LEU A 52 10.86 -37.25 20.74
C LEU A 52 11.11 -36.71 22.16
N TYR A 53 10.17 -35.95 22.71
CA TYR A 53 10.31 -35.40 24.07
C TYR A 53 10.43 -36.48 25.12
N GLN A 54 9.66 -37.56 24.99
CA GLN A 54 9.76 -38.72 25.87
C GLN A 54 11.15 -39.37 25.79
N VAL A 55 11.63 -39.71 24.59
CA VAL A 55 12.95 -40.34 24.40
C VAL A 55 14.09 -39.45 24.92
N LEU A 56 14.00 -38.14 24.72
CA LEU A 56 14.98 -37.19 25.25
C LEU A 56 14.93 -37.09 26.78
N ASP A 57 13.75 -37.15 27.41
CA ASP A 57 13.61 -37.13 28.87
C ASP A 57 14.14 -38.44 29.50
N ASP A 58 13.71 -39.58 28.97
CA ASP A 58 14.16 -40.91 29.42
C ASP A 58 15.68 -41.05 29.27
N GLY A 59 16.22 -40.59 28.13
CA GLY A 59 17.65 -40.56 27.87
C GLY A 59 18.42 -39.67 28.86
N LYS A 60 17.90 -38.48 29.20
CA LYS A 60 18.50 -37.59 30.20
C LYS A 60 18.49 -38.20 31.60
N ARG A 61 17.39 -38.85 32.00
CA ARG A 61 17.30 -39.57 33.28
C ARG A 61 18.33 -40.70 33.37
N LEU A 62 18.50 -41.44 32.28
CA LEU A 62 19.50 -42.50 32.19
C LEU A 62 20.93 -41.95 32.25
N LEU A 63 21.18 -40.82 31.58
CA LEU A 63 22.49 -40.16 31.57
C LEU A 63 22.93 -39.74 32.98
N ILE A 64 22.01 -39.25 33.81
CA ILE A 64 22.28 -38.93 35.23
C ILE A 64 22.73 -40.16 36.01
N SER A 65 22.22 -41.34 35.65
CA SER A 65 22.49 -42.60 36.34
C SER A 65 23.78 -43.29 35.88
N VAL A 66 24.16 -43.13 34.61
CA VAL A 66 25.24 -43.93 33.96
C VAL A 66 26.46 -43.07 33.58
N SER A 67 26.32 -41.74 33.48
CA SER A 67 27.39 -40.80 33.10
C SER A 67 28.16 -41.22 31.83
N CYS A 68 27.43 -41.62 30.79
CA CYS A 68 27.97 -42.09 29.52
C CYS A 68 28.01 -40.98 28.47
N SER A 69 29.21 -40.57 28.03
CA SER A 69 29.40 -39.51 27.04
C SER A 69 28.81 -39.85 25.66
N ASP A 70 28.78 -41.14 25.29
CA ASP A 70 28.25 -41.56 23.99
C ASP A 70 26.73 -41.40 23.92
N LEU A 71 26.03 -41.69 25.02
CA LEU A 71 24.59 -41.47 25.15
C LEU A 71 24.26 -39.98 25.09
N GLU A 72 25.03 -39.14 25.77
CA GLU A 72 24.88 -37.68 25.71
C GLU A 72 25.02 -37.16 24.27
N SER A 73 26.03 -37.62 23.54
CA SER A 73 26.25 -37.27 22.13
C SER A 73 25.07 -37.69 21.24
N GLN A 74 24.54 -38.90 21.40
CA GLN A 74 23.41 -39.41 20.62
C GLN A 74 22.12 -38.62 20.87
N LEU A 75 21.80 -38.30 22.13
CA LEU A 75 20.62 -37.50 22.47
C LEU A 75 20.72 -36.08 21.91
N ASN A 76 21.90 -35.46 22.00
CA ASN A 76 22.15 -34.14 21.43
C ASN A 76 22.02 -34.17 19.90
N GLN A 77 22.60 -35.17 19.23
CA GLN A 77 22.48 -35.33 17.79
C GLN A 77 21.03 -35.49 17.34
N LEU A 78 20.25 -36.35 18.01
CA LEU A 78 18.84 -36.55 17.70
C LEU A 78 18.03 -35.25 17.87
N GLY A 79 18.23 -34.54 18.97
CA GLY A 79 17.55 -33.27 19.26
C GLY A 79 17.88 -32.18 18.25
N GLU A 80 19.18 -31.98 17.95
CA GLU A 80 19.63 -30.99 16.97
C GLU A 80 19.15 -31.33 15.56
N HIS A 81 19.16 -32.61 15.18
CA HIS A 81 18.71 -33.05 13.86
C HIS A 81 17.20 -32.82 13.67
N TRP A 82 16.41 -33.15 14.70
CA TRP A 82 14.98 -32.88 14.71
C TRP A 82 14.67 -31.39 14.59
N LEU A 83 15.35 -30.58 15.39
CA LEU A 83 15.20 -29.13 15.37
C LEU A 83 15.58 -28.55 14.01
N HIS A 84 16.69 -29.02 13.42
CA HIS A 84 17.15 -28.61 12.10
C HIS A 84 16.08 -28.87 11.03
N ASN A 85 15.55 -30.10 10.95
CA ASN A 85 14.52 -30.45 9.96
C ASN A 85 13.22 -29.70 10.19
N THR A 86 12.77 -29.58 11.45
CA THR A 86 11.57 -28.81 11.79
C THR A 86 11.69 -27.35 11.36
N ASN A 87 12.85 -26.74 11.60
CA ASN A 87 13.14 -25.38 11.17
C ASN A 87 13.21 -25.26 9.65
N LYS A 88 13.85 -26.20 8.96
CA LYS A 88 13.97 -26.22 7.50
C LYS A 88 12.60 -26.32 6.83
N VAL A 89 11.77 -27.26 7.27
CA VAL A 89 10.39 -27.46 6.79
C VAL A 89 9.54 -26.23 7.08
N SER A 90 9.59 -25.70 8.31
CA SER A 90 8.76 -24.55 8.70
C SER A 90 9.15 -23.27 7.96
N LYS A 91 10.45 -23.00 7.79
CA LYS A 91 10.94 -21.81 7.07
C LYS A 91 10.57 -21.85 5.59
N GLU A 92 10.75 -22.99 4.92
CA GLU A 92 10.41 -23.10 3.50
C GLU A 92 8.89 -23.08 3.30
N LEU A 93 8.12 -23.74 4.16
CA LEU A 93 6.65 -23.64 4.14
C LEU A 93 6.19 -22.19 4.23
N HIS A 94 6.68 -21.46 5.24
CA HIS A 94 6.32 -20.06 5.45
C HIS A 94 6.71 -19.18 4.24
N ARG A 95 7.89 -19.43 3.64
CA ARG A 95 8.32 -18.73 2.43
C ARG A 95 7.34 -18.96 1.28
N LEU A 96 6.98 -20.22 1.01
CA LEU A 96 6.07 -20.58 -0.08
C LEU A 96 4.67 -20.01 0.12
N GLU A 97 4.12 -20.10 1.34
CA GLU A 97 2.83 -19.50 1.70
C GLU A 97 2.84 -17.98 1.50
N THR A 98 3.93 -17.32 1.88
CA THR A 98 4.10 -15.87 1.69
C THR A 98 4.18 -15.51 0.21
N ILE A 99 4.90 -16.28 -0.60
CA ILE A 99 4.95 -16.08 -2.06
C ILE A 99 3.56 -16.25 -2.67
N LEU A 100 2.85 -17.33 -2.34
CA LEU A 100 1.50 -17.57 -2.87
C LEU A 100 0.57 -16.41 -2.52
N LYS A 101 0.55 -15.98 -1.26
CA LYS A 101 -0.25 -14.84 -0.80
C LYS A 101 0.04 -13.57 -1.59
N HIS A 102 1.32 -13.21 -1.76
CA HIS A 102 1.70 -12.03 -2.52
C HIS A 102 1.42 -12.19 -4.02
N TRP A 103 1.57 -13.39 -4.56
CA TRP A 103 1.34 -13.71 -5.97
C TRP A 103 -0.12 -13.54 -6.36
N THR A 104 -1.03 -14.15 -5.60
CA THR A 104 -2.48 -14.01 -5.82
C THR A 104 -2.93 -12.55 -5.69
N ARG A 105 -2.41 -11.82 -4.69
CA ARG A 105 -2.70 -10.37 -4.57
C ARG A 105 -2.18 -9.58 -5.77
N TYR A 106 -0.93 -9.81 -6.16
CA TYR A 106 -0.31 -9.13 -7.30
C TYR A 106 -1.11 -9.36 -8.58
N GLN A 107 -1.47 -10.60 -8.90
CA GLN A 107 -2.23 -10.93 -10.10
C GLN A 107 -3.60 -10.24 -10.13
N SER A 108 -4.32 -10.23 -9.02
CA SER A 108 -5.62 -9.54 -8.93
C SER A 108 -5.46 -8.03 -9.13
N GLU A 109 -4.58 -7.38 -8.36
CA GLU A 109 -4.40 -5.93 -8.40
C GLU A 109 -3.76 -5.46 -9.72
N SER A 110 -2.85 -6.24 -10.31
CA SER A 110 -2.20 -5.90 -11.59
C SER A 110 -3.19 -6.02 -12.75
N ALA A 111 -4.05 -7.05 -12.76
CA ALA A 111 -5.09 -7.19 -13.78
C ALA A 111 -6.06 -6.00 -13.74
N ASP A 112 -6.53 -5.62 -12.55
CA ASP A 112 -7.40 -4.46 -12.36
C ASP A 112 -6.75 -3.16 -12.84
N LEU A 113 -5.46 -2.96 -12.50
CA LEU A 113 -4.70 -1.78 -12.91
C LEU A 113 -4.45 -1.74 -14.42
N ILE A 114 -4.08 -2.87 -15.03
CA ILE A 114 -3.81 -2.97 -16.48
C ILE A 114 -5.09 -2.69 -17.26
N HIS A 115 -6.21 -3.30 -16.87
CA HIS A 115 -7.51 -3.05 -17.51
C HIS A 115 -7.89 -1.56 -17.42
N TRP A 116 -7.75 -0.97 -16.24
CA TRP A 116 -8.01 0.45 -16.05
C TRP A 116 -7.06 1.33 -16.88
N LEU A 117 -5.76 1.02 -16.92
CA LEU A 117 -4.77 1.75 -17.71
C LEU A 117 -5.11 1.76 -19.20
N GLN A 118 -5.60 0.65 -19.74
CA GLN A 118 -6.06 0.60 -21.13
C GLN A 118 -7.23 1.57 -21.35
N SER A 119 -8.25 1.51 -20.49
CA SER A 119 -9.38 2.44 -20.57
C SER A 119 -8.96 3.91 -20.41
N ALA A 120 -7.99 4.19 -19.53
CA ALA A 120 -7.48 5.55 -19.30
C ALA A 120 -6.73 6.08 -20.53
N LYS A 121 -5.99 5.22 -21.23
CA LYS A 121 -5.33 5.57 -22.50
C LYS A 121 -6.33 5.87 -23.60
N ASP A 122 -7.37 5.06 -23.74
CA ASP A 122 -8.43 5.29 -24.73
C ASP A 122 -9.14 6.62 -24.46
N THR A 123 -9.43 6.93 -23.18
CA THR A 123 -9.98 8.24 -22.75
C THR A 123 -9.02 9.40 -23.07
N LEU A 124 -7.72 9.25 -22.81
CA LEU A 124 -6.73 10.27 -23.12
C LEU A 124 -6.62 10.50 -24.65
N GLU A 125 -6.66 9.44 -25.45
CA GLU A 125 -6.66 9.53 -26.91
C GLU A 125 -7.92 10.24 -27.41
N PHE A 126 -9.09 9.89 -26.89
CA PHE A 126 -10.35 10.58 -27.16
C PHE A 126 -10.22 12.08 -26.90
N TRP A 127 -9.74 12.48 -25.73
CA TRP A 127 -9.57 13.91 -25.40
C TRP A 127 -8.50 14.60 -26.24
N THR A 128 -7.45 13.89 -26.62
CA THR A 128 -6.44 14.39 -27.56
C THR A 128 -7.09 14.74 -28.90
N GLN A 129 -7.95 13.88 -29.42
CA GLN A 129 -8.69 14.14 -30.67
C GLN A 129 -9.71 15.27 -30.51
N GLN A 130 -10.49 15.29 -29.41
CA GLN A 130 -11.47 16.35 -29.13
C GLN A 130 -10.81 17.72 -28.99
N SER A 131 -9.60 17.80 -28.41
CA SER A 131 -8.86 19.06 -28.30
C SER A 131 -8.51 19.70 -29.65
N VAL A 132 -8.57 18.93 -30.75
CA VAL A 132 -8.26 19.38 -32.12
C VAL A 132 -9.54 19.58 -32.97
N THR A 133 -10.64 18.88 -32.66
CA THR A 133 -11.79 18.72 -33.58
C THR A 133 -13.08 19.43 -33.14
N VAL A 134 -13.12 20.09 -31.98
CA VAL A 134 -14.38 20.57 -31.39
C VAL A 134 -14.82 21.97 -31.89
N PRO A 135 -16.13 22.17 -32.16
CA PRO A 135 -16.74 23.46 -32.49
C PRO A 135 -16.58 24.55 -31.42
N GLN A 136 -16.47 25.80 -31.87
CA GLN A 136 -16.00 26.97 -31.11
C GLN A 136 -17.01 27.58 -30.10
N GLU A 137 -17.81 26.81 -29.36
CA GLU A 137 -18.68 27.35 -28.30
C GLU A 137 -17.99 27.30 -26.92
N LEU A 138 -18.10 28.36 -26.11
CA LEU A 138 -17.39 28.46 -24.83
C LEU A 138 -17.91 27.43 -23.79
N GLU A 139 -19.22 27.21 -23.74
CA GLU A 139 -19.82 26.26 -22.79
C GLU A 139 -19.39 24.81 -23.07
N MET A 140 -19.35 24.39 -24.33
CA MET A 140 -18.84 23.06 -24.70
C MET A 140 -17.37 22.85 -24.28
N VAL A 141 -16.53 23.89 -24.40
CA VAL A 141 -15.13 23.82 -23.95
C VAL A 141 -15.05 23.72 -22.42
N ARG A 142 -15.94 24.40 -21.68
CA ARG A 142 -16.03 24.30 -20.22
C ARG A 142 -16.43 22.91 -19.78
N ASP A 143 -17.42 22.31 -20.44
CA ASP A 143 -17.85 20.94 -20.16
C ASP A 143 -16.72 19.94 -20.41
N HIS A 144 -15.97 20.11 -21.51
CA HIS A 144 -14.80 19.29 -21.80
C HIS A 144 -13.69 19.44 -20.76
N LEU A 145 -13.39 20.67 -20.31
CA LEU A 145 -12.42 20.90 -19.24
C LEU A 145 -12.83 20.27 -17.92
N ASN A 146 -14.11 20.38 -17.55
CA ASN A 146 -14.62 19.76 -16.33
C ASN A 146 -14.55 18.23 -16.42
N ALA A 147 -14.95 17.63 -17.55
CA ALA A 147 -14.86 16.18 -17.74
C ALA A 147 -13.40 15.69 -17.73
N PHE A 148 -12.48 16.44 -18.35
CA PHE A 148 -11.06 16.12 -18.31
C PHE A 148 -10.45 16.29 -16.91
N LEU A 149 -10.92 17.27 -16.13
CA LEU A 149 -10.53 17.45 -14.74
C LEU A 149 -10.95 16.27 -13.85
N GLU A 150 -12.17 15.75 -14.04
CA GLU A 150 -12.62 14.54 -13.34
C GLU A 150 -11.79 13.31 -13.75
N PHE A 151 -11.42 13.19 -15.02
CA PHE A 151 -10.46 12.17 -15.47
C PHE A 151 -9.11 12.28 -14.74
N SER A 152 -8.55 13.50 -14.63
CA SER A 152 -7.30 13.72 -13.89
C SER A 152 -7.41 13.32 -12.40
N LYS A 153 -8.57 13.54 -11.77
CA LYS A 153 -8.84 13.08 -10.39
C LYS A 153 -8.90 11.56 -10.30
N GLU A 154 -9.54 10.90 -11.27
CA GLU A 154 -9.60 9.44 -11.34
C GLU A 154 -8.19 8.83 -11.45
N VAL A 155 -7.33 9.43 -12.29
CA VAL A 155 -5.93 9.00 -12.43
C VAL A 155 -5.17 9.11 -11.12
N ASP A 156 -5.32 10.21 -10.37
CA ASP A 156 -4.68 10.36 -9.06
C ASP A 156 -5.21 9.34 -8.04
N ALA A 157 -6.51 9.07 -8.01
CA ALA A 157 -7.11 8.07 -7.13
C ALA A 157 -6.52 6.67 -7.35
N LYS A 158 -6.13 6.33 -8.59
CA LYS A 158 -5.52 5.05 -8.95
C LYS A 158 -4.03 4.93 -8.62
N SER A 159 -3.38 6.02 -8.20
CA SER A 159 -1.96 6.03 -7.79
C SER A 159 -1.67 5.09 -6.62
N SER A 160 -2.64 4.91 -5.71
CA SER A 160 -2.56 3.99 -4.57
C SER A 160 -2.49 2.53 -5.02
N LEU A 161 -3.37 2.13 -5.96
CA LEU A 161 -3.37 0.80 -6.57
C LEU A 161 -2.06 0.55 -7.32
N LYS A 162 -1.58 1.51 -8.12
CA LYS A 162 -0.26 1.44 -8.77
C LYS A 162 0.85 1.15 -7.76
N SER A 163 0.86 1.89 -6.65
CA SER A 163 1.88 1.74 -5.61
C SER A 163 1.79 0.36 -4.94
N SER A 164 0.59 -0.16 -4.70
CA SER A 164 0.38 -1.51 -4.15
C SER A 164 0.89 -2.59 -5.11
N VAL A 165 0.56 -2.50 -6.40
CA VAL A 165 1.02 -3.44 -7.44
C VAL A 165 2.54 -3.46 -7.52
N LEU A 166 3.18 -2.29 -7.60
CA LEU A 166 4.64 -2.18 -7.65
C LEU A 166 5.30 -2.68 -6.35
N SER A 167 4.75 -2.34 -5.19
CA SER A 167 5.28 -2.80 -3.90
C SER A 167 5.21 -4.32 -3.76
N THR A 168 4.05 -4.91 -4.08
CA THR A 168 3.83 -6.36 -4.03
C THR A 168 4.71 -7.09 -5.05
N GLY A 169 4.79 -6.58 -6.28
CA GLY A 169 5.68 -7.15 -7.31
C GLY A 169 7.16 -7.11 -6.89
N ASN A 170 7.61 -6.01 -6.28
CA ASN A 170 8.97 -5.93 -5.75
C ASN A 170 9.23 -6.86 -4.56
N GLN A 171 8.23 -7.10 -3.70
CA GLN A 171 8.31 -8.13 -2.65
C GLN A 171 8.48 -9.52 -3.26
N LEU A 172 7.70 -9.84 -4.29
CA LEU A 172 7.81 -11.11 -5.03
C LEU A 172 9.20 -11.28 -5.67
N LEU A 173 9.77 -10.23 -6.27
CA LEU A 173 11.12 -10.27 -6.83
C LEU A 173 12.21 -10.59 -5.80
N ARG A 174 11.99 -10.28 -4.52
CA ARG A 174 12.92 -10.62 -3.42
C ARG A 174 12.71 -12.03 -2.90
N LEU A 175 11.48 -12.53 -2.91
CA LEU A 175 11.12 -13.84 -2.35
C LEU A 175 11.30 -14.98 -3.34
N LYS A 176 11.06 -14.72 -4.63
CA LYS A 176 11.15 -15.72 -5.69
C LYS A 176 12.61 -16.08 -5.98
N LYS A 177 12.87 -17.38 -6.11
CA LYS A 177 14.22 -17.91 -6.40
C LYS A 177 14.49 -18.09 -7.89
N VAL A 178 13.43 -18.15 -8.70
CA VAL A 178 13.46 -18.43 -10.15
C VAL A 178 12.46 -17.54 -10.90
N ASP A 179 12.55 -17.49 -12.23
CA ASP A 179 11.55 -16.90 -13.14
C ASP A 179 11.12 -15.45 -12.86
N THR A 180 12.05 -14.63 -12.38
CA THR A 180 11.78 -13.23 -12.06
C THR A 180 11.78 -12.29 -13.28
N ALA A 181 12.24 -12.76 -14.44
CA ALA A 181 12.38 -11.93 -15.65
C ALA A 181 11.02 -11.42 -16.19
N ALA A 182 10.03 -12.31 -16.28
CA ALA A 182 8.69 -11.94 -16.74
C ALA A 182 8.05 -10.89 -15.81
N LEU A 183 8.12 -11.12 -14.49
CA LEU A 183 7.62 -10.18 -13.48
C LEU A 183 8.31 -8.81 -13.56
N ARG A 184 9.63 -8.76 -13.75
CA ARG A 184 10.33 -7.47 -13.95
C ARG A 184 9.86 -6.74 -15.20
N SER A 185 9.66 -7.47 -16.29
CA SER A 185 9.18 -6.91 -17.56
C SER A 185 7.77 -6.33 -17.40
N GLU A 186 6.87 -7.06 -16.73
CA GLU A 186 5.49 -6.61 -16.48
C GLU A 186 5.47 -5.35 -15.60
N LEU A 187 6.23 -5.33 -14.50
CA LEU A 187 6.34 -4.17 -13.63
C LEU A 187 6.88 -2.94 -14.37
N SER A 188 7.94 -3.12 -15.18
CA SER A 188 8.48 -2.04 -16.00
C SER A 188 7.48 -1.56 -17.05
N HIS A 189 6.68 -2.45 -17.61
CA HIS A 189 5.66 -2.10 -18.58
C HIS A 189 4.53 -1.28 -17.94
N ILE A 190 4.00 -1.73 -16.80
CA ILE A 190 3.00 -0.97 -16.03
C ILE A 190 3.52 0.42 -15.67
N ASP A 191 4.74 0.52 -15.18
CA ASP A 191 5.33 1.81 -14.79
C ASP A 191 5.55 2.75 -15.99
N GLY A 192 6.00 2.20 -17.12
CA GLY A 192 6.13 2.94 -18.38
C GLY A 192 4.78 3.46 -18.87
N GLN A 193 3.75 2.60 -18.94
CA GLN A 193 2.41 3.01 -19.36
C GLN A 193 1.81 4.09 -18.46
N TRP A 194 2.01 3.97 -17.15
CA TRP A 194 1.58 4.98 -16.18
C TRP A 194 2.31 6.31 -16.38
N THR A 195 3.62 6.25 -16.62
CA THR A 195 4.43 7.45 -16.86
C THR A 195 3.99 8.15 -18.14
N ASP A 196 3.82 7.40 -19.24
CA ASP A 196 3.33 7.94 -20.52
C ASP A 196 1.96 8.62 -20.36
N LEU A 197 1.06 8.03 -19.57
CA LEU A 197 -0.24 8.61 -19.25
C LEU A 197 -0.06 9.97 -18.55
N LEU A 198 0.73 10.02 -17.47
CA LEU A 198 0.97 11.26 -16.71
C LEU A 198 1.67 12.35 -17.52
N THR A 199 2.57 12.00 -18.45
CA THR A 199 3.28 12.99 -19.26
C THR A 199 2.39 13.65 -20.31
N ASN A 200 1.35 12.96 -20.78
CA ASN A 200 0.47 13.45 -21.84
C ASN A 200 -0.75 14.23 -21.32
N ILE A 201 -1.18 13.98 -20.08
CA ILE A 201 -2.31 14.70 -19.46
C ILE A 201 -2.13 16.23 -19.51
N PRO A 202 -0.98 16.82 -19.12
CA PRO A 202 -0.80 18.27 -19.15
C PRO A 202 -0.98 18.88 -20.54
N ALA A 203 -0.47 18.20 -21.58
CA ALA A 203 -0.56 18.71 -22.95
C ALA A 203 -2.00 18.80 -23.47
N VAL A 204 -2.86 17.85 -23.09
CA VAL A 204 -4.30 17.89 -23.43
C VAL A 204 -5.00 18.97 -22.61
N GLN A 205 -4.69 19.05 -21.31
CA GLN A 205 -5.25 20.08 -20.41
C GLN A 205 -4.95 21.50 -20.90
N GLU A 206 -3.70 21.77 -21.27
CA GLU A 206 -3.25 23.07 -21.79
C GLU A 206 -3.98 23.43 -23.09
N LYS A 207 -4.17 22.48 -24.02
CA LYS A 207 -4.92 22.74 -25.26
C LYS A 207 -6.37 23.09 -24.99
N LEU A 208 -7.06 22.31 -24.16
CA LEU A 208 -8.46 22.58 -23.79
C LEU A 208 -8.58 23.93 -23.07
N HIS A 209 -7.62 24.26 -22.21
CA HIS A 209 -7.57 25.53 -21.50
C HIS A 209 -7.33 26.71 -22.44
N GLN A 210 -6.41 26.59 -23.40
CA GLN A 210 -6.16 27.60 -24.42
C GLN A 210 -7.45 27.94 -25.20
N LEU A 211 -8.22 26.93 -25.61
CA LEU A 211 -9.50 27.12 -26.31
C LEU A 211 -10.53 27.89 -25.46
N GLN A 212 -10.46 27.78 -24.13
CA GLN A 212 -11.30 28.56 -23.22
C GLN A 212 -10.83 30.00 -23.15
N MET A 213 -9.52 30.21 -22.97
CA MET A 213 -8.93 31.54 -22.79
C MET A 213 -9.01 32.40 -24.05
N ASP A 214 -9.00 31.80 -25.25
CA ASP A 214 -9.21 32.50 -26.52
C ASP A 214 -10.56 33.26 -26.58
N LYS A 215 -11.52 32.88 -25.74
CA LYS A 215 -12.88 33.46 -25.71
C LYS A 215 -13.22 34.19 -24.41
N LEU A 216 -12.41 34.03 -23.37
CA LEU A 216 -12.70 34.57 -22.04
C LEU A 216 -11.83 35.81 -21.75
N PRO A 217 -12.42 37.01 -21.60
CA PRO A 217 -11.66 38.20 -21.25
C PRO A 217 -10.99 38.07 -19.87
N SER A 218 -9.77 38.58 -19.73
CA SER A 218 -8.96 38.46 -18.50
C SER A 218 -9.65 38.98 -17.23
N ARG A 219 -10.42 40.08 -17.32
CA ARG A 219 -11.22 40.58 -16.17
C ARG A 219 -12.29 39.60 -15.70
N HIS A 220 -12.96 38.92 -16.63
CA HIS A 220 -13.95 37.91 -16.29
C HIS A 220 -13.27 36.70 -15.67
N ALA A 221 -12.12 36.28 -16.21
CA ALA A 221 -11.32 35.21 -15.63
C ALA A 221 -10.87 35.51 -14.18
N ILE A 222 -10.45 36.75 -13.87
CA ILE A 222 -10.14 37.17 -12.48
C ILE A 222 -11.35 36.99 -11.58
N SER A 223 -12.52 37.46 -12.01
CA SER A 223 -13.76 37.37 -11.22
C SER A 223 -14.18 35.92 -10.98
N GLU A 224 -14.07 35.05 -11.99
CA GLU A 224 -14.36 33.62 -11.87
C GLU A 224 -13.39 32.93 -10.89
N VAL A 225 -12.08 33.21 -10.99
CA VAL A 225 -11.08 32.66 -10.07
C VAL A 225 -11.32 33.13 -8.64
N MET A 226 -11.59 34.43 -8.42
CA MET A 226 -11.90 34.96 -7.09
C MET A 226 -13.16 34.32 -6.49
N THR A 227 -14.21 34.17 -7.29
CA THR A 227 -15.45 33.51 -6.84
C THR A 227 -15.19 32.06 -6.46
N TRP A 228 -14.42 31.34 -7.27
CA TRP A 228 -14.02 29.96 -7.00
C TRP A 228 -13.17 29.85 -5.73
N ILE A 229 -12.18 30.73 -5.53
CA ILE A 229 -11.37 30.78 -4.31
C ILE A 229 -12.27 30.96 -3.08
N SER A 230 -13.20 31.92 -3.10
CA SER A 230 -14.10 32.13 -1.97
C SER A 230 -14.99 30.92 -1.69
N LEU A 231 -15.51 30.25 -2.72
CA LEU A 231 -16.25 29.00 -2.54
C LEU A 231 -15.39 27.92 -1.88
N MET A 232 -14.15 27.80 -2.32
CA MET A 232 -13.19 26.82 -1.81
C MET A 232 -12.81 27.09 -0.35
N GLU A 233 -12.51 28.33 0.00
CA GLU A 233 -12.23 28.76 1.38
C GLU A 233 -13.42 28.43 2.31
N ASN A 234 -14.66 28.65 1.86
CA ASN A 234 -15.85 28.27 2.62
C ASN A 234 -15.98 26.75 2.80
N VAL A 235 -15.63 25.95 1.80
CA VAL A 235 -15.64 24.48 1.91
C VAL A 235 -14.57 24.00 2.89
N ILE A 236 -13.35 24.53 2.77
CA ILE A 236 -12.23 24.20 3.66
C ILE A 236 -12.58 24.56 5.12
N GLN A 237 -13.20 25.72 5.34
CA GLN A 237 -13.61 26.13 6.68
C GLN A 237 -14.67 25.20 7.29
N LYS A 238 -15.62 24.69 6.49
CA LYS A 238 -16.60 23.70 6.96
C LYS A 238 -15.96 22.36 7.23
N ASP A 239 -15.06 21.92 6.35
CA ASP A 239 -14.34 20.66 6.50
C ASP A 239 -13.47 20.66 7.75
N GLU A 240 -12.92 21.80 8.15
CA GLU A 240 -12.10 21.92 9.37
C GLU A 240 -12.79 21.36 10.61
N GLU A 241 -14.04 21.74 10.84
CA GLU A 241 -14.82 21.26 11.98
C GLU A 241 -15.22 19.79 11.81
N ASN A 242 -15.50 19.35 10.59
CA ASN A 242 -15.85 17.95 10.33
C ASN A 242 -14.66 17.01 10.51
N ILE A 243 -13.46 17.41 10.07
CA ILE A 243 -12.23 16.64 10.22
C ILE A 243 -11.90 16.46 11.70
N LYS A 244 -12.01 17.51 12.52
CA LYS A 244 -11.80 17.41 13.99
C LYS A 244 -12.72 16.41 14.67
N ASN A 245 -13.95 16.27 14.17
CA ASN A 245 -14.96 15.36 14.72
C ASN A 245 -14.93 13.96 14.06
N SER A 246 -14.06 13.74 13.08
CA SER A 246 -13.97 12.46 12.37
C SER A 246 -13.14 11.44 13.14
N ILE A 247 -13.59 10.18 13.15
CA ILE A 247 -12.96 9.09 13.89
C ILE A 247 -12.73 7.92 12.94
N GLY A 248 -11.53 7.35 12.99
CA GLY A 248 -11.15 6.17 12.23
C GLY A 248 -10.44 6.47 10.91
N TYR A 249 -9.63 5.51 10.46
CA TYR A 249 -8.80 5.60 9.26
C TYR A 249 -9.62 5.97 8.02
N GLN A 250 -10.75 5.29 7.79
CA GLN A 250 -11.55 5.46 6.58
C GLN A 250 -12.10 6.89 6.42
N ALA A 251 -12.61 7.48 7.49
CA ALA A 251 -13.17 8.83 7.45
C ALA A 251 -12.09 9.87 7.11
N ILE A 252 -10.91 9.77 7.73
CA ILE A 252 -9.78 10.66 7.42
C ILE A 252 -9.27 10.41 5.99
N HIS A 253 -9.28 9.16 5.54
CA HIS A 253 -8.84 8.79 4.19
C HIS A 253 -9.71 9.43 3.12
N GLU A 254 -11.04 9.47 3.32
CA GLU A 254 -11.98 10.13 2.41
C GLU A 254 -11.70 11.64 2.30
N TYR A 255 -11.40 12.31 3.43
CA TYR A 255 -10.95 13.70 3.39
C TYR A 255 -9.63 13.86 2.65
N LEU A 256 -8.66 12.97 2.85
CA LEU A 256 -7.40 13.05 2.12
C LEU A 256 -7.62 12.96 0.61
N GLN A 257 -8.47 12.03 0.14
CA GLN A 257 -8.82 11.93 -1.27
C GLN A 257 -9.50 13.20 -1.79
N LYS A 258 -10.44 13.77 -1.04
CA LYS A 258 -11.09 15.04 -1.37
C LYS A 258 -10.05 16.17 -1.55
N TYR A 259 -9.12 16.31 -0.62
CA TYR A 259 -8.09 17.36 -0.68
C TYR A 259 -7.03 17.10 -1.75
N LYS A 260 -6.72 15.85 -2.09
CA LYS A 260 -5.90 15.52 -3.27
C LYS A 260 -6.62 15.92 -4.57
N GLY A 261 -7.93 15.67 -4.66
CA GLY A 261 -8.77 16.19 -5.74
C GLY A 261 -8.72 17.73 -5.85
N PHE A 262 -8.81 18.42 -4.72
CA PHE A 262 -8.64 19.88 -4.65
C PHE A 262 -7.28 20.37 -5.14
N LYS A 263 -6.21 19.62 -4.88
CA LYS A 263 -4.87 19.93 -5.42
C LYS A 263 -4.83 19.82 -6.94
N ILE A 264 -5.56 18.87 -7.52
CA ILE A 264 -5.68 18.72 -8.99
C ILE A 264 -6.48 19.88 -9.57
N ASP A 265 -7.59 20.28 -8.93
CA ASP A 265 -8.37 21.46 -9.31
C ASP A 265 -7.50 22.72 -9.32
N ILE A 266 -6.70 22.91 -8.28
CA ILE A 266 -5.73 24.01 -8.18
C ILE A 266 -4.72 23.96 -9.31
N ASN A 267 -4.11 22.80 -9.58
CA ASN A 267 -3.13 22.66 -10.66
C ASN A 267 -3.74 22.98 -12.03
N CYS A 268 -5.01 22.60 -12.26
CA CYS A 268 -5.70 22.96 -13.49
C CYS A 268 -6.01 24.45 -13.58
N LYS A 269 -6.47 25.07 -12.48
CA LYS A 269 -6.77 26.50 -12.43
C LYS A 269 -5.53 27.39 -12.47
N GLN A 270 -4.34 26.86 -12.15
CA GLN A 270 -3.06 27.57 -12.32
C GLN A 270 -2.88 28.11 -13.74
N LEU A 271 -3.29 27.37 -14.76
CA LEU A 271 -3.24 27.83 -16.16
C LEU A 271 -4.04 29.13 -16.38
N THR A 272 -5.17 29.30 -15.69
CA THR A 272 -5.98 30.52 -15.76
C THR A 272 -5.30 31.69 -15.06
N VAL A 273 -4.69 31.43 -13.90
CA VAL A 273 -3.92 32.42 -13.14
C VAL A 273 -2.73 32.92 -13.96
N ASP A 274 -2.01 32.00 -14.61
CA ASP A 274 -0.86 32.33 -15.46
C ASP A 274 -1.29 33.17 -16.68
N PHE A 275 -2.39 32.80 -17.35
CA PHE A 275 -2.96 33.55 -18.46
C PHE A 275 -3.31 35.00 -18.07
N VAL A 276 -4.00 35.19 -16.94
CA VAL A 276 -4.38 36.53 -16.47
C VAL A 276 -3.14 37.33 -16.10
N ASN A 277 -2.15 36.70 -15.46
CA ASN A 277 -0.87 37.35 -15.14
C ASN A 277 -0.12 37.80 -16.40
N GLN A 278 -0.16 37.02 -17.48
CA GLN A 278 0.43 37.44 -18.77
C GLN A 278 -0.36 38.57 -19.44
N SER A 279 -1.68 38.62 -19.24
CA SER A 279 -2.55 39.66 -19.83
C SER A 279 -2.19 41.08 -19.35
N VAL A 280 -1.66 41.24 -18.12
CA VAL A 280 -1.23 42.56 -17.60
C VAL A 280 -0.10 43.17 -18.44
N LEU A 281 0.78 42.32 -19.00
CA LEU A 281 1.91 42.75 -19.82
C LEU A 281 1.43 43.29 -21.17
N GLN A 282 0.34 42.73 -21.72
CA GLN A 282 -0.24 43.12 -23.00
C GLN A 282 -1.04 44.44 -22.93
N ILE A 283 -1.69 44.71 -21.78
CA ILE A 283 -2.46 45.94 -21.52
C ILE A 283 -1.58 47.21 -21.51
N SER A 284 -0.26 47.06 -21.35
CA SER A 284 0.70 48.18 -21.32
C SER A 284 0.83 48.94 -22.66
N SER A 285 0.31 48.40 -23.77
CA SER A 285 0.65 48.86 -25.13
C SER A 285 -0.29 49.88 -25.80
N GLN A 286 -1.47 50.23 -25.24
CA GLN A 286 -2.40 51.16 -25.90
C GLN A 286 -3.05 52.22 -24.96
N ASP A 287 -2.72 53.50 -25.22
CA ASP A 287 -3.25 54.79 -24.73
C ASP A 287 -3.16 55.14 -23.22
N VAL A 288 -2.75 56.39 -22.94
CA VAL A 288 -2.02 56.75 -21.70
C VAL A 288 -2.83 57.52 -20.64
N GLU A 289 -3.85 58.31 -20.96
CA GLU A 289 -4.45 59.21 -19.94
C GLU A 289 -5.90 58.93 -19.52
N SER A 290 -6.79 58.52 -20.43
CA SER A 290 -8.18 58.15 -20.07
C SER A 290 -8.29 56.77 -19.38
N LYS A 291 -7.22 55.97 -19.39
CA LYS A 291 -7.20 54.55 -18.96
C LYS A 291 -6.42 54.29 -17.67
N ARG A 292 -5.89 55.33 -16.99
CA ARG A 292 -5.00 55.12 -15.83
C ARG A 292 -5.74 54.49 -14.64
N SER A 293 -6.96 54.95 -14.35
CA SER A 293 -7.81 54.38 -13.30
C SER A 293 -8.10 52.90 -13.57
N ASP A 294 -8.53 52.57 -14.79
CA ASP A 294 -8.85 51.19 -15.16
C ASP A 294 -7.63 50.26 -15.09
N LYS A 295 -6.44 50.77 -15.44
CA LYS A 295 -5.17 50.03 -15.33
C LYS A 295 -4.79 49.77 -13.87
N THR A 296 -4.92 50.77 -13.00
CA THR A 296 -4.69 50.59 -11.55
C THR A 296 -5.68 49.58 -10.97
N ASP A 297 -6.96 49.72 -11.29
CA ASP A 297 -8.03 48.85 -10.79
C ASP A 297 -7.85 47.39 -11.23
N PHE A 298 -7.41 47.17 -12.48
CA PHE A 298 -7.03 45.83 -12.96
C PHE A 298 -5.84 45.25 -12.18
N ALA A 299 -4.79 46.05 -11.97
CA ALA A 299 -3.60 45.61 -11.26
C ALA A 299 -3.89 45.28 -9.79
N GLU A 300 -4.77 46.05 -9.13
CA GLU A 300 -5.23 45.79 -7.77
C GLU A 300 -6.05 44.50 -7.70
N GLN A 301 -7.00 44.28 -8.62
CA GLN A 301 -7.78 43.04 -8.71
C GLN A 301 -6.88 41.83 -8.94
N LEU A 302 -5.92 41.94 -9.85
CA LEU A 302 -4.94 40.89 -10.13
C LEU A 302 -4.05 40.60 -8.91
N GLY A 303 -3.57 41.63 -8.22
CA GLY A 303 -2.78 41.49 -7.00
C GLY A 303 -3.55 40.82 -5.87
N ALA A 304 -4.82 41.21 -5.67
CA ALA A 304 -5.71 40.58 -4.70
C ALA A 304 -5.94 39.10 -5.04
N MET A 305 -6.24 38.78 -6.30
CA MET A 305 -6.42 37.41 -6.77
C MET A 305 -5.17 36.56 -6.55
N ASN A 306 -3.99 37.03 -6.95
CA ASN A 306 -2.74 36.30 -6.75
C ASN A 306 -2.45 36.05 -5.27
N LYS A 307 -2.70 37.02 -4.39
CA LYS A 307 -2.54 36.84 -2.95
C LYS A 307 -3.47 35.75 -2.42
N SER A 308 -4.76 35.84 -2.71
CA SER A 308 -5.74 34.84 -2.27
C SER A 308 -5.45 33.45 -2.85
N TRP A 309 -5.01 33.39 -4.10
CA TRP A 309 -4.58 32.16 -4.77
C TRP A 309 -3.43 31.46 -4.03
N GLN A 310 -2.37 32.20 -3.69
CA GLN A 310 -1.22 31.66 -2.94
C GLN A 310 -1.63 31.18 -1.54
N ILE A 311 -2.51 31.91 -0.85
CA ILE A 311 -3.03 31.49 0.46
C ILE A 311 -3.80 30.17 0.32
N LEU A 312 -4.68 30.05 -0.67
CA LEU A 312 -5.45 28.83 -0.89
C LEU A 312 -4.56 27.62 -1.21
N GLN A 313 -3.53 27.81 -2.06
CA GLN A 313 -2.53 26.77 -2.35
C GLN A 313 -1.83 26.27 -1.09
N GLY A 314 -1.42 27.22 -0.21
CA GLY A 314 -0.85 26.92 1.10
C GLY A 314 -1.81 26.11 1.96
N LEU A 315 -3.05 26.58 2.12
CA LEU A 315 -4.08 25.93 2.94
C LEU A 315 -4.35 24.49 2.49
N VAL A 316 -4.56 24.25 1.19
CA VAL A 316 -4.80 22.89 0.69
C VAL A 316 -3.58 21.99 0.91
N THR A 317 -2.37 22.50 0.71
CA THR A 317 -1.14 21.73 0.93
C THR A 317 -0.95 21.36 2.39
N GLU A 318 -1.14 22.32 3.30
CA GLU A 318 -1.08 22.09 4.75
C GLU A 318 -2.14 21.09 5.21
N LYS A 319 -3.36 21.15 4.66
CA LYS A 319 -4.43 20.20 4.97
C LYS A 319 -4.11 18.78 4.51
N ILE A 320 -3.52 18.62 3.32
CA ILE A 320 -3.06 17.30 2.85
C ILE A 320 -2.02 16.73 3.82
N GLN A 321 -1.01 17.52 4.20
CA GLN A 321 0.04 17.07 5.13
C GLN A 321 -0.53 16.68 6.50
N LEU A 322 -1.47 17.46 7.02
CA LEU A 322 -2.17 17.15 8.26
C LEU A 322 -2.92 15.81 8.16
N LEU A 323 -3.70 15.62 7.10
CA LEU A 323 -4.48 14.41 6.88
C LEU A 323 -3.59 13.17 6.69
N GLU A 324 -2.45 13.30 6.00
CA GLU A 324 -1.45 12.24 5.88
C GLU A 324 -0.87 11.84 7.24
N GLY A 325 -0.51 12.82 8.08
CA GLY A 325 -0.02 12.54 9.45
C GLY A 325 -1.08 11.92 10.36
N LEU A 326 -2.35 12.32 10.21
CA LEU A 326 -3.46 11.68 10.92
C LEU A 326 -3.67 10.23 10.49
N LEU A 327 -3.56 9.92 9.19
CA LEU A 327 -3.65 8.53 8.70
C LEU A 327 -2.52 7.65 9.22
N GLU A 328 -1.30 8.19 9.29
CA GLU A 328 -0.18 7.48 9.90
C GLU A 328 -0.46 7.16 11.37
N SER A 329 -0.95 8.15 12.13
CA SER A 329 -1.33 7.97 13.54
C SER A 329 -2.45 6.93 13.72
N TRP A 330 -3.46 6.95 12.85
CA TRP A 330 -4.54 5.95 12.86
C TRP A 330 -4.04 4.55 12.53
N SER A 331 -3.16 4.43 11.52
CA SER A 331 -2.54 3.15 11.16
C SER A 331 -1.71 2.57 12.32
N GLU A 332 -0.92 3.40 12.99
CA GLU A 332 -0.16 2.97 14.17
C GLU A 332 -1.09 2.53 15.31
N TYR A 333 -2.15 3.29 15.58
CA TYR A 333 -3.16 2.92 16.57
C TYR A 333 -3.82 1.56 16.25
N GLU A 334 -4.27 1.36 15.00
CA GLU A 334 -4.88 0.10 14.56
C GLU A 334 -3.91 -1.08 14.67
N ASN A 335 -2.65 -0.88 14.30
CA ASN A 335 -1.60 -1.89 14.46
C ASN A 335 -1.38 -2.25 15.93
N ASN A 336 -1.29 -1.25 16.82
CA ASN A 336 -1.14 -1.48 18.26
C ASN A 336 -2.34 -2.24 18.85
N VAL A 337 -3.56 -1.87 18.47
CA VAL A 337 -4.78 -2.59 18.86
C VAL A 337 -4.76 -4.03 18.36
N GLN A 338 -4.33 -4.28 17.12
CA GLN A 338 -4.25 -5.63 16.56
C GLN A 338 -3.18 -6.48 17.25
N CYS A 339 -2.03 -5.88 17.59
CA CYS A 339 -0.99 -6.52 18.40
C CYS A 339 -1.53 -6.92 19.78
N LEU A 340 -2.24 -6.01 20.48
CA LEU A 340 -2.86 -6.30 21.76
C LEU A 340 -3.92 -7.41 21.65
N LYS A 341 -4.78 -7.38 20.63
CA LYS A 341 -5.76 -8.46 20.37
C LYS A 341 -5.07 -9.81 20.19
N THR A 342 -4.04 -9.86 19.35
CA THR A 342 -3.28 -11.09 19.08
C THR A 342 -2.59 -11.60 20.34
N TRP A 343 -2.07 -10.69 21.17
CA TRP A 343 -1.50 -11.01 22.47
C TRP A 343 -2.57 -11.59 23.41
N PHE A 344 -3.73 -10.94 23.56
CA PHE A 344 -4.83 -11.44 24.39
C PHE A 344 -5.30 -12.83 23.94
N GLU A 345 -5.48 -13.05 22.64
CA GLU A 345 -5.83 -14.36 22.07
C GLU A 345 -4.78 -15.42 22.39
N THR A 346 -3.50 -15.04 22.37
CA THR A 346 -2.40 -15.94 22.73
C THR A 346 -2.45 -16.30 24.23
N GLN A 347 -2.66 -15.31 25.10
CA GLN A 347 -2.80 -15.57 26.54
C GLN A 347 -4.04 -16.40 26.86
N GLU A 348 -5.18 -16.14 26.21
CA GLU A 348 -6.40 -16.92 26.40
C GLU A 348 -6.19 -18.39 26.00
N LYS A 349 -5.48 -18.65 24.88
CA LYS A 349 -5.10 -20.01 24.47
C LYS A 349 -4.20 -20.69 25.49
N ARG A 350 -3.19 -19.99 26.01
CA ARG A 350 -2.29 -20.50 27.06
C ARG A 350 -3.07 -20.89 28.32
N LEU A 351 -3.96 -20.03 28.81
CA LEU A 351 -4.79 -20.29 29.98
C LEU A 351 -5.75 -21.47 29.78
N LYS A 352 -6.37 -21.59 28.60
CA LYS A 352 -7.22 -22.74 28.26
C LYS A 352 -6.43 -24.06 28.26
N GLN A 353 -5.17 -24.05 27.84
CA GLN A 353 -4.30 -25.24 27.83
C GLN A 353 -3.86 -25.67 29.24
N GLN A 354 -3.81 -24.76 30.22
CA GLN A 354 -3.43 -25.06 31.61
C GLN A 354 -4.44 -25.92 32.40
N HIS A 355 -5.59 -26.32 31.82
CA HIS A 355 -6.60 -27.14 32.50
C HIS A 355 -6.25 -28.63 32.67
N ARG A 356 -4.99 -29.06 32.43
CA ARG A 356 -4.53 -30.42 32.75
C ARG A 356 -3.62 -30.39 33.98
N ILE A 357 -4.17 -30.78 35.12
CA ILE A 357 -3.39 -31.10 36.32
C ILE A 357 -2.50 -32.30 35.99
N GLY A 358 -1.23 -32.04 35.69
CA GLY A 358 -0.18 -33.04 35.52
C GLY A 358 0.60 -33.28 36.82
N ASP A 359 1.76 -33.93 36.70
CA ASP A 359 2.70 -34.17 37.79
C ASP A 359 3.22 -32.87 38.45
N GLN A 360 3.95 -33.02 39.57
CA GLN A 360 4.43 -31.89 40.38
C GLN A 360 5.27 -30.88 39.57
N THR A 361 6.00 -31.34 38.56
CA THR A 361 6.80 -30.52 37.65
C THR A 361 5.91 -29.70 36.71
N SER A 362 4.83 -30.28 36.21
CA SER A 362 3.81 -29.58 35.41
C SER A 362 3.13 -28.47 36.21
N VAL A 363 2.83 -28.72 37.50
CA VAL A 363 2.24 -27.71 38.40
C VAL A 363 3.24 -26.57 38.72
N GLN A 364 4.52 -26.89 38.95
CA GLN A 364 5.56 -25.87 39.17
C GLN A 364 5.82 -25.01 37.92
N ASN A 365 5.83 -25.62 36.73
CA ASN A 365 5.97 -24.89 35.47
C ASN A 365 4.74 -24.02 35.19
N ALA A 366 3.53 -24.53 35.43
CA ALA A 366 2.31 -23.72 35.30
C ALA A 366 2.27 -22.54 36.29
N LEU A 367 2.74 -22.73 37.52
CA LEU A 367 2.87 -21.65 38.51
C LEU A 367 3.86 -20.57 38.04
N LYS A 368 5.01 -20.99 37.50
CA LYS A 368 6.02 -20.08 36.95
C LYS A 368 5.51 -19.32 35.72
N ASP A 369 4.84 -20.02 34.80
CA ASP A 369 4.21 -19.40 33.63
C ASP A 369 3.14 -18.36 34.00
N CYS A 370 2.44 -18.57 35.12
CA CYS A 370 1.48 -17.60 35.66
C CYS A 370 2.18 -16.39 36.32
N GLN A 371 3.31 -16.59 37.00
CA GLN A 371 4.12 -15.50 37.57
C GLN A 371 4.74 -14.62 36.46
N ASP A 372 5.32 -15.25 35.44
CA ASP A 372 5.86 -14.54 34.27
C ASP A 372 4.77 -13.77 33.49
N LEU A 373 3.50 -14.14 33.67
CA LEU A 373 2.35 -13.42 33.11
C LEU A 373 1.88 -12.24 33.95
N GLU A 374 2.08 -12.26 35.27
CA GLU A 374 1.79 -11.12 36.16
C GLU A 374 2.85 -10.01 36.06
N ASP A 375 4.07 -10.36 35.65
CA ASP A 375 5.21 -9.44 35.55
C ASP A 375 5.35 -8.74 34.16
N LEU A 376 4.47 -9.04 33.20
CA LEU A 376 4.38 -8.45 31.85
C LEU A 376 3.28 -7.38 31.78
#